data_AF-Q62724-F1
#
_entry.id   AF-Q62724-F1
#
_cell.length_a   1.000
_cell.length_b   1.000
_cell.length_c   1.000
_cell.angle_alpha   90.00
_cell.angle_beta   90.00
_cell.angle_gamma   90.00
#
_symmetry.space_group_name_H-M   'P 1'
#
loop_
_entity.id
_entity.type
_entity.pdbx_description
1 polymer ?
#
loop_
_entity_poly.entity_id
_entity_poly.type
_entity_poly.pdbx_seq_one_letter_code
_entity_poly.pdbx_strand_id
1 'polypeptide(L)'
;LRDEEQTAESIKNQMTVKEWEKVFEMSQDQNLYHNLCTSLFPTIHGNDEVKRGVLLMLFGGVPKTTGEGTSLRGDINVCIVGDPSTAKSQFLKHVDEFSPRAVYTSGKASSASGLTAAVVRDEESHEFVIEAGALMLADNGVCCIDEFDKMDMRDQVAIHEAMEQQTISITKAGVKATLNARTSILAAANPVSGHYDRSKSLKQNINLSAPIMSRFDLFFILVDECNEVTDYAIARRIVDLHSRIEESIDRVYSLDDIRRYLLFARQFKPKISKESEDFIVEQYKRLRQRDGSGITKSSWRITVRQLESMIRLSESMARMHCCDEVQPKHVKEAFRLLNKSIIRVETPDVNLDQEEEIQMETDEGPGGINGHADSPAPVNGFNGSGEDASQETVPKPSLRLAFAEYCRISNLIVLHLRKMEEEEDESALKRSELVNWYLKEIESEIDSEEELINKKRIIEKVVHRLTHYDHVLIELTQAGLKGSSEGSESYEEDPYLVVNPNYLLED
;
A
#
# COMPACT_ATOMS: atom_id res chain seq x y z
N LEU A 1 7.17 8.74 41.24
CA LEU A 1 5.89 9.46 41.41
C LEU A 1 4.88 8.72 40.57
N ARG A 2 3.87 8.09 41.18
CA ARG A 2 2.86 7.31 40.45
C ARG A 2 2.11 8.26 39.53
N ASP A 3 1.93 7.87 38.27
CA ASP A 3 0.99 8.49 37.33
C ASP A 3 -0.42 8.38 37.95
N GLU A 4 -0.80 9.38 38.75
CA GLU A 4 -2.22 9.67 38.94
C GLU A 4 -2.76 9.96 37.55
N GLU A 5 -3.68 9.14 37.05
CA GLU A 5 -4.30 9.32 35.74
C GLU A 5 -4.82 10.77 35.66
N GLN A 6 -4.09 11.62 34.94
CA GLN A 6 -4.45 13.03 34.79
C GLN A 6 -5.79 13.09 34.08
N THR A 7 -6.87 13.34 34.83
CA THR A 7 -8.19 13.53 34.22
C THR A 7 -8.19 14.82 33.40
N ALA A 8 -9.06 14.90 32.38
CA ALA A 8 -9.26 16.13 31.61
C ALA A 8 -9.56 17.34 32.53
N GLU A 9 -10.25 17.10 33.65
CA GLU A 9 -10.52 18.11 34.69
C GLU A 9 -9.25 18.57 35.42
N SER A 10 -8.33 17.67 35.74
CA SER A 10 -7.06 18.03 36.38
C SER A 10 -6.19 18.91 35.47
N ILE A 11 -6.15 18.60 34.17
CA ILE A 11 -5.44 19.38 33.16
C ILE A 11 -6.13 20.74 32.98
N LYS A 12 -7.47 20.74 32.94
CA LYS A 12 -8.26 21.98 32.87
C LYS A 12 -7.98 22.92 34.04
N ASN A 13 -7.83 22.39 35.25
CA ASN A 13 -7.53 23.21 36.43
C ASN A 13 -6.11 23.80 36.42
N GLN A 14 -5.17 23.19 35.69
CA GLN A 14 -3.81 23.68 35.54
C GLN A 14 -3.70 24.76 34.44
N MET A 15 -4.65 24.81 33.51
CA MET A 15 -4.66 25.78 32.43
C MET A 15 -5.09 27.17 32.92
N THR A 16 -4.38 28.18 32.44
CA THR A 16 -4.80 29.58 32.60
C THR A 16 -6.08 29.85 31.81
N VAL A 17 -6.80 30.92 32.18
CA VAL A 17 -8.06 31.31 31.53
C VAL A 17 -7.89 31.49 30.01
N LYS A 18 -6.79 32.13 29.57
CA LYS A 18 -6.49 32.35 28.14
C LYS A 18 -6.23 31.04 27.39
N GLU A 19 -5.52 30.10 28.02
CA GLU A 19 -5.25 28.79 27.42
C GLU A 19 -6.54 28.00 27.27
N TRP A 20 -7.40 28.02 28.29
CA TRP A 20 -8.68 27.34 28.22
C TRP A 20 -9.61 27.95 27.17
N GLU A 21 -9.70 29.28 27.09
CA GLU A 21 -10.48 29.96 26.05
C GLU A 21 -9.99 29.57 24.65
N LYS A 22 -8.68 29.47 24.44
CA LYS A 22 -8.12 29.06 23.15
C LYS A 22 -8.38 27.60 22.82
N VAL A 23 -8.21 26.69 23.79
CA VAL A 23 -8.52 25.26 23.62
C VAL A 23 -10.01 25.06 23.33
N PHE A 24 -10.88 25.82 23.99
CA PHE A 24 -12.31 25.80 23.75
C PHE A 24 -12.68 26.34 22.36
N GLU A 25 -12.06 27.44 21.92
CA GLU A 25 -12.21 27.98 20.56
C GLU A 25 -11.81 26.93 19.51
N MET A 26 -10.66 26.28 19.68
CA MET A 26 -10.19 25.22 18.78
C MET A 26 -11.15 24.03 18.75
N SER A 27 -11.69 23.62 19.91
CA SER A 27 -12.65 22.50 19.98
C SER A 27 -13.96 22.79 19.25
N GLN A 28 -14.37 24.05 19.14
CA GLN A 28 -15.60 24.46 18.44
C GLN A 28 -15.37 24.75 16.95
N ASP A 29 -14.13 24.77 16.47
CA ASP A 29 -13.84 24.98 15.05
C ASP A 29 -14.29 23.78 14.21
N GLN A 30 -15.17 24.03 13.24
CA GLN A 30 -15.66 23.01 12.32
C GLN A 30 -14.56 22.50 11.37
N ASN A 31 -13.59 23.36 11.05
CA ASN A 31 -12.49 23.04 10.13
C ASN A 31 -11.20 22.67 10.86
N LEU A 32 -11.29 22.35 12.15
CA LEU A 32 -10.14 21.99 13.01
C LEU A 32 -9.24 20.96 12.34
N TYR A 33 -9.82 19.92 11.73
CA TYR A 33 -9.06 18.84 11.10
C TYR A 33 -8.11 19.34 10.00
N HIS A 34 -8.58 20.23 9.14
CA HIS A 34 -7.76 20.80 8.07
C HIS A 34 -6.78 21.84 8.61
N ASN A 35 -7.23 22.70 9.52
CA ASN A 35 -6.41 23.75 10.11
C ASN A 35 -5.24 23.18 10.92
N LEU A 36 -5.43 22.05 11.62
CA LEU A 36 -4.35 21.34 12.31
C LEU A 36 -3.32 20.78 11.33
N CYS A 37 -3.75 20.14 10.23
CA CYS A 37 -2.82 19.62 9.22
C CYS A 37 -1.97 20.74 8.59
N THR A 38 -2.60 21.87 8.23
CA THR A 38 -1.92 23.02 7.62
C THR A 38 -1.00 23.72 8.62
N SER A 39 -1.40 23.82 9.89
CA SER A 39 -0.60 24.44 10.94
C SER A 39 0.58 23.56 11.40
N LEU A 40 0.44 22.23 11.37
CA LEU A 40 1.52 21.31 11.78
C LEU A 40 2.58 21.13 10.68
N PHE A 41 2.15 21.04 9.41
CA PHE A 41 3.02 20.82 8.26
C PHE A 41 2.95 21.95 7.23
N PRO A 42 3.33 23.20 7.58
CA PRO A 42 3.22 24.32 6.67
C PRO A 42 4.22 24.23 5.51
N THR A 43 5.44 23.74 5.75
CA THR A 43 6.50 23.70 4.73
C THR A 43 6.35 22.57 3.71
N ILE A 44 5.46 21.59 3.97
CA ILE A 44 5.26 20.43 3.10
C ILE A 44 4.06 20.71 2.19
N HIS A 45 4.30 20.80 0.88
CA HIS A 45 3.22 20.90 -0.12
C HIS A 45 2.68 19.49 -0.47
N GLY A 46 1.36 19.36 -0.59
CA GLY A 46 0.71 18.10 -0.94
C GLY A 46 0.59 17.07 0.20
N ASN A 47 0.33 15.81 -0.19
CA ASN A 47 0.23 14.64 0.70
C ASN A 47 -0.75 14.79 1.86
N ASP A 48 -1.92 15.39 1.62
CA ASP A 48 -2.91 15.67 2.68
C ASP A 48 -3.40 14.42 3.41
N GLU A 49 -3.49 13.28 2.72
CA GLU A 49 -3.88 12.02 3.37
C GLU A 49 -2.83 11.53 4.38
N VAL A 50 -1.53 11.76 4.11
CA VAL A 50 -0.45 11.43 5.05
C VAL A 50 -0.52 12.35 6.26
N LYS A 51 -0.66 13.67 6.05
CA LYS A 51 -0.79 14.65 7.14
C LYS A 51 -1.95 14.30 8.07
N ARG A 52 -3.09 13.91 7.48
CA ARG A 52 -4.28 13.43 8.17
C ARG A 52 -4.03 12.17 8.98
N GLY A 53 -3.37 11.17 8.40
CA GLY A 53 -3.02 9.93 9.10
C GLY A 53 -2.05 10.15 10.26
N VAL A 54 -1.02 10.98 10.06
CA VAL A 54 -0.06 11.35 11.12
C VAL A 54 -0.74 12.13 12.24
N LEU A 55 -1.70 13.00 11.92
CA LEU A 55 -2.48 13.70 12.94
C LEU A 55 -3.29 12.72 13.81
N LEU A 56 -3.98 11.75 13.19
CA LEU A 56 -4.73 10.72 13.93
C LEU A 56 -3.81 9.82 14.78
N MET A 57 -2.59 9.58 14.31
CA MET A 57 -1.55 8.87 15.07
C MET A 57 -1.19 9.64 16.35
N LEU A 58 -1.01 10.96 16.26
CA LEU A 58 -0.67 11.83 17.40
C LEU A 58 -1.77 11.92 18.46
N PHE A 59 -3.04 11.86 18.08
CA PHE A 59 -4.17 11.78 19.03
C PHE A 59 -4.30 10.39 19.66
N GLY A 60 -4.08 9.32 18.89
CA GLY A 60 -4.21 7.93 19.35
C GLY A 60 -5.64 7.51 19.70
N GLY A 61 -5.92 6.21 19.66
CA GLY A 61 -7.21 5.63 20.08
C GLY A 61 -7.27 5.30 21.57
N VAL A 62 -8.35 4.66 22.01
CA VAL A 62 -8.58 4.38 23.44
C VAL A 62 -7.87 3.07 23.84
N PRO A 63 -6.88 3.10 24.75
CA PRO A 63 -6.32 1.87 25.31
C PRO A 63 -7.37 1.21 26.22
N LYS A 64 -7.61 -0.08 26.04
CA LYS A 64 -8.62 -0.83 26.81
C LYS A 64 -7.97 -2.04 27.46
N THR A 65 -8.39 -2.38 28.67
CA THR A 65 -7.98 -3.61 29.34
C THR A 65 -9.22 -4.47 29.54
N THR A 66 -9.16 -5.73 29.11
CA THR A 66 -10.26 -6.69 29.27
C THR A 66 -10.35 -7.15 30.73
N GLY A 67 -11.51 -7.70 31.12
CA GLY A 67 -11.68 -8.25 32.47
C GLY A 67 -10.75 -9.44 32.79
N GLU A 68 -10.20 -10.08 31.76
CA GLU A 68 -9.24 -11.19 31.88
C GLU A 68 -7.79 -10.71 32.08
N GLY A 69 -7.54 -9.39 32.00
CA GLY A 69 -6.22 -8.79 32.14
C GLY A 69 -5.44 -8.67 30.83
N THR A 70 -6.04 -8.97 29.68
CA THR A 70 -5.41 -8.69 28.37
C THR A 70 -5.59 -7.22 28.01
N SER A 71 -4.54 -6.62 27.43
CA SER A 71 -4.57 -5.23 27.00
C SER A 71 -4.83 -5.16 25.49
N LEU A 72 -5.80 -4.35 25.10
CA LEU A 72 -6.04 -3.97 23.72
C LEU A 72 -5.30 -2.68 23.43
N ARG A 73 -4.49 -2.71 22.37
CA ARG A 73 -3.75 -1.56 21.86
C ARG A 73 -4.73 -0.43 21.53
N GLY A 74 -4.43 0.79 21.97
CA GLY A 74 -5.16 2.01 21.58
C GLY A 74 -4.44 2.81 20.50
N ASP A 75 -3.13 2.66 20.44
CA ASP A 75 -2.18 3.39 19.62
C ASP A 75 -2.34 2.99 18.14
N ILE A 76 -2.07 3.93 17.24
CA ILE A 76 -2.13 3.71 15.80
C ILE A 76 -0.70 3.72 15.26
N ASN A 77 -0.34 2.76 14.42
CA ASN A 77 0.97 2.72 13.76
C ASN A 77 0.84 3.10 12.29
N VAL A 78 1.74 3.99 11.83
CA VAL A 78 1.72 4.52 10.46
C VAL A 78 3.03 4.21 9.77
N CYS A 79 2.96 3.71 8.55
CA CYS A 79 4.12 3.47 7.69
C CYS A 79 4.00 4.31 6.40
N ILE A 80 5.05 5.05 6.08
CA ILE A 80 5.18 5.82 4.85
C ILE A 80 6.21 5.11 3.97
N VAL A 81 5.79 4.75 2.76
CA VAL A 81 6.59 4.09 1.74
C VAL A 81 6.59 5.00 0.53
N GLY A 82 7.70 5.15 -0.18
CA GLY A 82 7.66 5.92 -1.42
C GLY A 82 9.00 6.12 -2.06
N ASP A 83 9.00 6.81 -3.18
CA ASP A 83 10.23 7.09 -3.92
C ASP A 83 11.18 8.00 -3.11
N PRO A 84 12.48 8.04 -3.43
CA PRO A 84 13.43 9.00 -2.86
C PRO A 84 12.92 10.44 -3.01
N SER A 85 13.33 11.33 -2.11
CA SER A 85 13.01 12.76 -2.17
C SER A 85 11.53 13.16 -2.04
N THR A 86 10.62 12.24 -1.71
CA THR A 86 9.17 12.49 -1.50
C THR A 86 8.83 13.07 -0.10
N ALA A 87 9.76 13.77 0.55
CA ALA A 87 9.62 14.38 1.89
C ALA A 87 9.30 13.43 3.07
N LYS A 88 9.50 12.11 2.93
CA LYS A 88 9.25 11.11 3.99
C LYS A 88 9.97 11.43 5.31
N SER A 89 11.28 11.64 5.27
CA SER A 89 12.06 11.98 6.48
C SER A 89 11.70 13.34 7.06
N GLN A 90 11.11 14.27 6.28
CA GLN A 90 10.63 15.55 6.81
C GLN A 90 9.41 15.37 7.72
N PHE A 91 8.50 14.45 7.38
CA PHE A 91 7.39 14.11 8.28
C PHE A 91 7.90 13.58 9.62
N LEU A 92 8.88 12.67 9.62
CA LEU A 92 9.45 12.10 10.84
C LEU A 92 10.13 13.18 11.70
N LYS A 93 10.94 14.06 11.09
CA LYS A 93 11.62 15.16 11.79
C LYS A 93 10.63 16.15 12.41
N HIS A 94 9.59 16.52 11.67
CA HIS A 94 8.55 17.41 12.17
C HIS A 94 7.80 16.81 13.36
N VAL A 95 7.51 15.50 13.32
CA VAL A 95 6.83 14.81 14.42
C VAL A 95 7.72 14.71 15.66
N ASP A 96 9.01 14.41 15.47
CA ASP A 96 10.00 14.33 16.54
C ASP A 96 10.21 15.67 17.25
N GLU A 97 10.32 16.77 16.49
CA GLU A 97 10.44 18.13 17.06
C GLU A 97 9.14 18.62 17.72
N PHE A 98 7.99 18.22 17.19
CA PHE A 98 6.69 18.66 17.68
C PHE A 98 6.29 17.95 18.98
N SER A 99 6.38 16.62 19.02
CA SER A 99 5.79 15.82 20.10
C SER A 99 6.74 15.71 21.30
N PRO A 100 6.27 16.01 22.52
CA PRO A 100 7.05 15.70 23.71
C PRO A 100 7.21 14.18 23.83
N ARG A 101 8.40 13.71 24.22
CA ARG A 101 8.75 12.27 24.32
C ARG A 101 8.69 11.50 23.00
N ALA A 102 8.96 12.16 21.87
CA ALA A 102 9.29 11.47 20.64
C ALA A 102 10.79 11.11 20.58
N VAL A 103 11.09 10.01 19.90
CA VAL A 103 12.48 9.59 19.65
C VAL A 103 12.64 9.28 18.17
N TYR A 104 13.60 9.94 17.53
CA TYR A 104 14.02 9.65 16.17
C TYR A 104 15.21 8.68 16.14
N THR A 105 15.07 7.62 15.34
CA THR A 105 16.15 6.66 15.09
C THR A 105 16.20 6.25 13.61
N SER A 106 17.37 5.81 13.16
CA SER A 106 17.55 5.20 11.83
C SER A 106 17.63 3.69 11.97
N GLY A 107 16.93 2.96 11.10
CA GLY A 107 16.93 1.51 11.06
C GLY A 107 18.32 0.89 10.85
N LYS A 108 19.20 1.57 10.10
CA LYS A 108 20.57 1.09 9.84
C LYS A 108 21.53 1.30 11.02
N ALA A 109 21.32 2.37 11.79
CA ALA A 109 22.15 2.69 12.96
C ALA A 109 21.64 2.02 14.25
N SER A 110 20.44 1.44 14.19
CA SER A 110 19.80 0.77 15.32
C SER A 110 20.28 -0.67 15.47
N SER A 111 20.22 -1.17 16.70
CA SER A 111 20.38 -2.60 17.01
C SER A 111 19.17 -3.06 17.83
N ALA A 112 18.86 -4.36 17.85
CA ALA A 112 17.77 -4.91 18.67
C ALA A 112 17.84 -4.42 20.12
N SER A 113 19.02 -4.43 20.72
CA SER A 113 19.26 -3.97 22.09
C SER A 113 19.06 -2.46 22.26
N GLY A 114 19.46 -1.66 21.27
CA GLY A 114 19.27 -0.21 21.30
C GLY A 114 17.81 0.22 21.09
N LEU A 115 17.03 -0.59 20.36
CA LEU A 115 15.60 -0.33 20.14
C LEU A 115 14.74 -0.77 21.31
N THR A 116 15.03 -1.94 21.89
CA THR A 116 14.23 -2.55 22.95
C THR A 116 14.78 -2.20 24.32
N ALA A 117 15.75 -3.00 24.78
CA ALA A 117 16.49 -2.80 26.02
C ALA A 117 17.73 -3.71 26.03
N ALA A 118 18.75 -3.28 26.75
CA ALA A 118 19.98 -4.03 26.97
C ALA A 118 20.11 -4.42 28.45
N VAL A 119 20.81 -5.52 28.71
CA VAL A 119 21.25 -5.86 30.07
C VAL A 119 22.75 -5.65 30.11
N VAL A 120 23.18 -4.64 30.85
CA VAL A 120 24.59 -4.30 31.03
C VAL A 120 25.01 -4.65 32.45
N ARG A 121 26.27 -5.01 32.63
CA ARG A 121 26.83 -5.23 33.97
C ARG A 121 27.37 -3.90 34.45
N ASP A 122 26.80 -3.38 35.52
CA ASP A 122 27.30 -2.17 36.16
C ASP A 122 28.63 -2.48 36.89
N GLU A 123 29.67 -1.69 36.63
CA GLU A 123 31.00 -1.90 37.22
C GLU A 123 31.03 -1.52 38.70
N GLU A 124 30.18 -0.59 39.13
CA GLU A 124 30.14 -0.09 40.51
C GLU A 124 29.41 -1.06 41.44
N SER A 125 28.21 -1.51 41.05
CA SER A 125 27.40 -2.44 41.85
C SER A 125 27.74 -3.92 41.60
N HIS A 126 28.44 -4.23 40.51
CA HIS A 126 28.63 -5.59 39.98
C HIS A 126 27.33 -6.34 39.64
N GLU A 127 26.18 -5.67 39.68
CA GLU A 127 24.86 -6.22 39.34
C GLU A 127 24.54 -6.00 37.85
N PHE A 128 23.66 -6.85 37.32
CA PHE A 128 23.14 -6.68 35.96
C PHE A 128 21.97 -5.69 35.99
N VAL A 129 22.15 -4.54 35.34
CA VAL A 129 21.14 -3.49 35.23
C VAL A 129 20.52 -3.48 33.83
N ILE A 130 19.28 -3.03 33.74
CA ILE A 130 18.57 -2.89 32.46
C ILE A 130 18.75 -1.47 31.97
N GLU A 131 19.28 -1.32 30.75
CA GLU A 131 19.27 -0.05 30.02
C GLU A 131 18.08 -0.02 29.06
N ALA A 132 17.31 1.07 29.14
CA ALA A 132 16.14 1.29 28.30
C ALA A 132 16.56 1.65 26.87
N GLY A 133 15.96 0.98 25.88
CA GLY A 133 16.13 1.32 24.47
C GLY A 133 15.19 2.42 24.00
N ALA A 134 15.29 2.77 22.72
CA ALA A 134 14.53 3.86 22.09
C ALA A 134 13.00 3.72 22.26
N LEU A 135 12.45 2.51 22.10
CA LEU A 135 11.01 2.26 22.26
C LEU A 135 10.55 2.45 23.71
N MET A 136 11.41 2.14 24.70
CA MET A 136 11.08 2.35 26.10
C MET A 136 11.18 3.83 26.50
N LEU A 137 12.17 4.54 25.98
CA LEU A 137 12.31 5.98 26.22
C LEU A 137 11.13 6.77 25.66
N ALA A 138 10.58 6.30 24.53
CA ALA A 138 9.42 6.88 23.86
C ALA A 138 8.06 6.43 24.45
N ASP A 139 7.99 5.77 25.61
CA ASP A 139 6.73 5.27 26.20
C ASP A 139 5.64 6.37 26.30
N ASN A 140 4.41 6.05 25.84
CA ASN A 140 3.26 6.94 25.60
C ASN A 140 3.45 8.06 24.56
N GLY A 141 4.60 8.09 23.89
CA GLY A 141 4.96 9.02 22.81
C GLY A 141 4.98 8.36 21.43
N VAL A 142 5.87 8.85 20.58
CA VAL A 142 6.03 8.38 19.19
C VAL A 142 7.49 7.97 18.94
N CYS A 143 7.69 6.79 18.38
CA CYS A 143 9.00 6.37 17.88
C CYS A 143 9.04 6.54 16.36
N CYS A 144 9.89 7.46 15.89
CA CYS A 144 10.12 7.72 14.48
C CYS A 144 11.30 6.85 14.00
N ILE A 145 11.05 5.96 13.04
CA ILE A 145 12.08 5.07 12.49
C ILE A 145 12.26 5.36 11.00
N ASP A 146 13.39 5.96 10.63
CA ASP A 146 13.76 6.16 9.22
C ASP A 146 14.49 4.94 8.66
N GLU A 147 14.43 4.72 7.35
CA GLU A 147 15.03 3.57 6.65
C GLU A 147 14.65 2.21 7.27
N PHE A 148 13.36 2.03 7.59
CA PHE A 148 12.86 0.83 8.25
C PHE A 148 13.12 -0.46 7.45
N ASP A 149 13.23 -0.37 6.12
CA ASP A 149 13.56 -1.48 5.22
C ASP A 149 15.03 -1.95 5.34
N LYS A 150 15.92 -1.13 5.93
CA LYS A 150 17.34 -1.45 6.11
C LYS A 150 17.66 -2.11 7.45
N MET A 151 16.66 -2.34 8.29
CA MET A 151 16.83 -3.03 9.56
C MET A 151 17.11 -4.52 9.37
N ASP A 152 18.00 -5.06 10.22
CA ASP A 152 18.26 -6.49 10.27
C ASP A 152 17.03 -7.28 10.74
N MET A 153 16.88 -8.51 10.25
CA MET A 153 15.75 -9.38 10.58
C MET A 153 15.62 -9.66 12.09
N ARG A 154 16.74 -9.69 12.83
CA ARG A 154 16.73 -9.89 14.30
C ARG A 154 16.07 -8.71 15.02
N ASP A 155 16.33 -7.51 14.56
CA ASP A 155 15.81 -6.27 15.14
C ASP A 155 14.32 -6.10 14.80
N GLN A 156 13.94 -6.49 13.58
CA GLN A 156 12.54 -6.56 13.14
C GLN A 156 11.71 -7.51 14.03
N VAL A 157 12.25 -8.68 14.41
CA VAL A 157 11.57 -9.62 15.30
C VAL A 157 11.35 -9.01 16.69
N ALA A 158 12.34 -8.30 17.24
CA ALA A 158 12.24 -7.65 18.54
C ALA A 158 11.19 -6.52 18.54
N ILE A 159 11.14 -5.71 17.48
CA ILE A 159 10.09 -4.69 17.30
C ILE A 159 8.71 -5.33 17.17
N HIS A 160 8.58 -6.46 16.47
CA HIS A 160 7.29 -7.11 16.28
C HIS A 160 6.65 -7.55 17.60
N GLU A 161 7.43 -8.03 18.57
CA GLU A 161 6.93 -8.33 19.92
C GLU A 161 6.40 -7.06 20.60
N ALA A 162 7.18 -5.98 20.57
CA ALA A 162 6.82 -4.70 21.17
C ALA A 162 5.55 -4.10 20.55
N MET A 163 5.41 -4.14 19.22
CA MET A 163 4.23 -3.61 18.50
C MET A 163 2.95 -4.40 18.75
N GLU A 164 3.07 -5.68 19.10
CA GLU A 164 1.93 -6.57 19.30
C GLU A 164 1.44 -6.58 20.74
N GLN A 165 2.34 -6.83 21.68
CA GLN A 165 1.99 -6.97 23.09
C GLN A 165 2.03 -5.64 23.85
N GLN A 166 2.61 -4.59 23.24
CA GLN A 166 2.96 -3.32 23.91
C GLN A 166 3.84 -3.53 25.14
N THR A 167 4.58 -4.64 25.16
CA THR A 167 5.52 -5.02 26.21
C THR A 167 6.76 -5.66 25.60
N ILE A 168 7.90 -5.51 26.26
CA ILE A 168 9.15 -6.14 25.91
C ILE A 168 9.55 -7.06 27.07
N SER A 169 9.71 -8.34 26.78
CA SER A 169 10.15 -9.32 27.78
C SER A 169 11.65 -9.56 27.70
N ILE A 170 12.36 -9.33 28.81
CA ILE A 170 13.79 -9.58 28.91
C ILE A 170 14.03 -10.74 29.87
N THR A 171 14.75 -11.75 29.40
CA THR A 171 15.28 -12.84 30.24
C THR A 171 16.74 -13.04 29.88
N LYS A 172 17.64 -12.33 30.58
CA LYS A 172 19.09 -12.40 30.36
C LYS A 172 19.84 -12.17 31.67
N ALA A 173 20.96 -12.88 31.85
CA ALA A 173 21.91 -12.68 32.96
C ALA A 173 21.27 -12.65 34.37
N GLY A 174 20.23 -13.47 34.60
CA GLY A 174 19.51 -13.52 35.88
C GLY A 174 18.42 -12.45 36.04
N VAL A 175 18.33 -11.48 35.12
CA VAL A 175 17.27 -10.47 35.10
C VAL A 175 16.08 -10.99 34.31
N LYS A 176 14.94 -11.10 34.97
CA LYS A 176 13.64 -11.38 34.36
C LYS A 176 12.73 -10.18 34.58
N ALA A 177 12.46 -9.41 33.53
CA ALA A 177 11.62 -8.24 33.59
C ALA A 177 10.72 -8.14 32.36
N THR A 178 9.52 -7.61 32.55
CA THR A 178 8.62 -7.23 31.46
C THR A 178 8.42 -5.74 31.54
N LEU A 179 8.76 -5.04 30.46
CA LEU A 179 8.79 -3.59 30.38
C LEU A 179 7.69 -3.14 29.44
N ASN A 180 6.99 -2.05 29.77
CA ASN A 180 5.94 -1.52 28.91
C ASN A 180 6.56 -0.71 27.76
N ALA A 181 5.98 -0.82 26.56
CA ALA A 181 6.39 -0.09 25.36
C ALA A 181 5.14 0.38 24.61
N ARG A 182 4.37 1.29 25.22
CA ARG A 182 3.11 1.83 24.68
C ARG A 182 3.42 2.99 23.74
N THR A 183 4.08 2.66 22.64
CA THR A 183 4.55 3.64 21.67
C THR A 183 3.82 3.49 20.36
N SER A 184 3.49 4.62 19.75
CA SER A 184 3.08 4.66 18.36
C SER A 184 4.33 4.71 17.48
N ILE A 185 4.37 3.90 16.43
CA ILE A 185 5.50 3.88 15.49
C ILE A 185 5.13 4.62 14.22
N LEU A 186 5.96 5.61 13.87
CA LEU A 186 5.98 6.25 12.56
C LEU A 186 7.22 5.77 11.79
N ALA A 187 7.01 4.88 10.83
CA ALA A 187 8.08 4.29 10.04
C ALA A 187 8.15 4.91 8.64
N ALA A 188 9.35 5.20 8.15
CA ALA A 188 9.61 5.51 6.75
C ALA A 188 10.41 4.38 6.09
N ALA A 189 9.98 3.94 4.91
CA ALA A 189 10.64 2.88 4.14
C ALA A 189 10.81 3.26 2.67
N ASN A 190 11.80 2.65 2.03
CA ASN A 190 12.03 2.76 0.59
C ASN A 190 11.60 1.48 -0.14
N PRO A 191 11.08 1.57 -1.37
CA PRO A 191 10.88 0.42 -2.25
C PRO A 191 12.20 -0.30 -2.55
N VAL A 192 12.15 -1.61 -2.79
CA VAL A 192 13.34 -2.46 -3.02
C VAL A 192 14.14 -2.00 -4.25
N SER A 193 13.46 -1.61 -5.33
CA SER A 193 14.06 -1.15 -6.59
C SER A 193 14.42 0.34 -6.61
N GLY A 194 14.29 1.04 -5.48
CA GLY A 194 14.38 2.51 -5.43
C GLY A 194 13.07 3.19 -5.85
N HIS A 195 12.44 2.74 -6.94
CA HIS A 195 11.12 3.20 -7.36
C HIS A 195 9.99 2.25 -6.98
N TYR A 196 8.81 2.80 -6.65
CA TYR A 196 7.61 2.03 -6.36
C TYR A 196 6.94 1.51 -7.63
N ASP A 197 6.88 0.19 -7.79
CA ASP A 197 6.28 -0.46 -8.94
C ASP A 197 4.78 -0.75 -8.68
N ARG A 198 3.89 -0.03 -9.35
CA ARG A 198 2.41 -0.19 -9.20
C ARG A 198 1.91 -1.55 -9.69
N SER A 199 2.71 -2.26 -10.49
CA SER A 199 2.36 -3.58 -11.00
C SER A 199 2.53 -4.72 -10.00
N LYS A 200 3.24 -4.45 -8.91
CA LYS A 200 3.55 -5.45 -7.89
C LYS A 200 2.75 -5.22 -6.62
N SER A 201 2.54 -6.32 -5.89
CA SER A 201 1.94 -6.24 -4.55
C SER A 201 2.87 -5.50 -3.58
N LEU A 202 2.30 -4.93 -2.51
CA LEU A 202 3.07 -4.19 -1.51
C LEU A 202 4.17 -5.05 -0.86
N LYS A 203 3.87 -6.34 -0.68
CA LYS A 203 4.83 -7.32 -0.15
C LYS A 203 6.03 -7.57 -1.07
N GLN A 204 5.86 -7.41 -2.39
CA GLN A 204 6.96 -7.53 -3.35
C GLN A 204 7.74 -6.21 -3.47
N ASN A 205 7.07 -5.07 -3.28
CA ASN A 205 7.71 -3.76 -3.33
C ASN A 205 8.56 -3.43 -2.10
N ILE A 206 8.30 -4.07 -0.95
CA ILE A 206 8.97 -3.74 0.32
C ILE A 206 9.52 -5.01 0.98
N ASN A 207 10.76 -4.94 1.45
CA ASN A 207 11.42 -5.99 2.22
C ASN A 207 11.01 -6.01 3.70
N LEU A 208 9.71 -6.13 4.00
CA LEU A 208 9.20 -6.26 5.36
C LEU A 208 8.50 -7.61 5.56
N SER A 209 8.59 -8.13 6.79
CA SER A 209 7.89 -9.36 7.15
C SER A 209 6.37 -9.17 7.17
N ALA A 210 5.62 -10.17 6.72
CA ALA A 210 4.16 -10.14 6.73
C ALA A 210 3.54 -9.89 8.13
N PRO A 211 4.09 -10.42 9.24
CA PRO A 211 3.62 -10.09 10.57
C PRO A 211 3.73 -8.60 10.88
N ILE A 212 4.88 -7.96 10.59
CA ILE A 212 5.09 -6.53 10.85
C ILE A 212 4.12 -5.68 10.03
N MET A 213 4.00 -5.97 8.73
CA MET A 213 3.14 -5.18 7.87
C MET A 213 1.68 -5.22 8.33
N SER A 214 1.22 -6.34 8.89
CA SER A 214 -0.13 -6.44 9.46
C SER A 214 -0.35 -5.69 10.78
N ARG A 215 0.72 -5.22 11.45
CA ARG A 215 0.64 -4.42 12.69
C ARG A 215 0.56 -2.92 12.44
N PHE A 216 0.89 -2.49 11.22
CA PHE A 216 0.64 -1.14 10.77
C PHE A 216 -0.83 -0.98 10.37
N ASP A 217 -1.44 0.08 10.86
CA ASP A 217 -2.85 0.37 10.64
C ASP A 217 -3.07 1.16 9.35
N LEU A 218 -2.09 2.00 9.01
CA LEU A 218 -2.09 2.82 7.82
C LEU A 218 -0.76 2.68 7.09
N PHE A 219 -0.85 2.35 5.80
CA PHE A 219 0.21 2.51 4.83
C PHE A 219 -0.09 3.68 3.91
N PHE A 220 0.88 4.59 3.77
CA PHE A 220 0.84 5.63 2.77
C PHE A 220 1.94 5.40 1.76
N ILE A 221 1.57 5.15 0.52
CA ILE A 221 2.51 4.99 -0.58
C ILE A 221 2.56 6.33 -1.33
N LEU A 222 3.74 6.94 -1.37
CA LEU A 222 4.05 8.16 -2.09
C LEU A 222 4.77 7.78 -3.37
N VAL A 223 4.12 8.02 -4.51
CA VAL A 223 4.72 7.83 -5.83
C VAL A 223 5.09 9.19 -6.37
N ASP A 224 6.32 9.31 -6.87
CA ASP A 224 6.80 10.51 -7.54
C ASP A 224 6.32 10.50 -9.00
N GLU A 225 5.20 11.17 -9.27
CA GLU A 225 4.69 11.39 -10.63
C GLU A 225 5.26 12.70 -11.16
N CYS A 226 5.97 12.66 -12.30
CA CYS A 226 6.47 13.85 -12.98
C CYS A 226 5.29 14.74 -13.42
N ASN A 227 5.00 15.78 -12.64
CA ASN A 227 3.91 16.70 -12.90
C ASN A 227 4.38 18.15 -12.72
N GLU A 228 4.42 18.90 -13.82
CA GLU A 228 4.94 20.26 -13.86
C GLU A 228 4.22 21.21 -12.86
N VAL A 229 2.93 20.99 -12.61
CA VAL A 229 2.15 21.85 -11.71
C VAL A 229 2.57 21.64 -10.25
N THR A 230 2.77 20.37 -9.85
CA THR A 230 3.22 20.05 -8.49
C THR A 230 4.65 20.49 -8.27
N ASP A 231 5.51 20.29 -9.27
CA ASP A 231 6.92 20.66 -9.21
C ASP A 231 7.09 22.17 -9.10
N TYR A 232 6.29 22.95 -9.83
CA TYR A 232 6.26 24.39 -9.71
C TYR A 232 5.83 24.86 -8.32
N ALA A 233 4.78 24.23 -7.75
CA ALA A 233 4.30 24.56 -6.42
C ALA A 233 5.32 24.22 -5.33
N ILE A 234 5.98 23.06 -5.43
CA ILE A 234 7.06 22.63 -4.54
C ILE A 234 8.24 23.59 -4.64
N ALA A 235 8.69 23.91 -5.86
CA ALA A 235 9.79 24.83 -6.11
C ALA A 235 9.50 26.22 -5.50
N ARG A 236 8.30 26.76 -5.71
CA ARG A 236 7.86 28.02 -5.11
C ARG A 236 7.92 27.95 -3.59
N ARG A 237 7.43 26.87 -2.97
CA ARG A 237 7.44 26.72 -1.51
C ARG A 237 8.85 26.64 -0.94
N ILE A 238 9.77 25.93 -1.61
CA ILE A 238 11.18 25.84 -1.21
C ILE A 238 11.88 27.19 -1.35
N VAL A 239 11.67 27.91 -2.46
CA VAL A 239 12.24 29.25 -2.68
C VAL A 239 11.72 30.25 -1.66
N ASP A 240 10.41 30.21 -1.36
CA ASP A 240 9.79 31.05 -0.34
C ASP A 240 10.40 30.81 1.05
N LEU A 241 10.63 29.54 1.42
CA LEU A 241 11.25 29.17 2.69
C LEU A 241 12.70 29.67 2.82
N HIS A 242 13.50 29.55 1.76
CA HIS A 242 14.89 30.02 1.77
C HIS A 242 15.01 31.54 1.68
N SER A 243 14.05 32.21 1.05
CA SER A 243 14.04 33.67 0.91
C SER A 243 13.50 34.37 2.18
N ARG A 244 12.52 33.75 2.84
CA ARG A 244 11.83 34.27 4.03
C ARG A 244 11.91 33.25 5.16
N ILE A 245 13.10 33.15 5.74
CA ILE A 245 13.47 32.12 6.73
C ILE A 245 12.46 32.05 7.90
N GLU A 246 11.96 33.19 8.37
CA GLU A 246 11.02 33.26 9.51
C GLU A 246 9.58 33.62 9.10
N GLU A 247 9.39 34.43 8.05
CA GLU A 247 8.06 34.96 7.67
C GLU A 247 7.24 34.02 6.76
N SER A 248 7.83 32.95 6.22
CA SER A 248 7.13 32.10 5.23
C SER A 248 6.04 31.19 5.81
N ILE A 249 5.79 31.27 7.12
CA ILE A 249 5.04 30.28 7.87
C ILE A 249 3.84 30.93 8.57
N ASP A 250 2.80 31.24 7.80
CA ASP A 250 1.50 31.62 8.34
C ASP A 250 0.77 30.36 8.85
N ARG A 251 0.54 30.29 10.16
CA ARG A 251 -0.23 29.22 10.82
C ARG A 251 -1.41 29.83 11.56
N VAL A 252 -2.57 29.18 11.49
CA VAL A 252 -3.76 29.60 12.24
C VAL A 252 -3.57 29.33 13.74
N TYR A 253 -2.90 28.22 14.08
CA TYR A 253 -2.62 27.82 15.44
C TYR A 253 -1.11 27.73 15.68
N SER A 254 -0.67 28.28 16.82
CA SER A 254 0.71 28.12 17.28
C SER A 254 0.98 26.66 17.67
N LEU A 255 2.23 26.20 17.54
CA LEU A 255 2.62 24.85 17.94
C LEU A 255 2.32 24.57 19.42
N ASP A 256 2.49 25.56 20.30
CA ASP A 256 2.20 25.40 21.73
C ASP A 256 0.70 25.29 22.03
N ASP A 257 -0.15 25.95 21.24
CA ASP A 257 -1.60 25.80 21.34
C ASP A 257 -2.01 24.38 20.93
N ILE A 258 -1.42 23.86 19.84
CA ILE A 258 -1.70 22.49 19.38
C ILE A 258 -1.22 21.45 20.41
N ARG A 259 -0.04 21.64 21.03
CA ARG A 259 0.46 20.74 22.09
C ARG A 259 -0.49 20.71 23.29
N ARG A 260 -0.95 21.88 23.76
CA ARG A 260 -1.92 21.99 24.86
C ARG A 260 -3.25 21.34 24.49
N TYR A 261 -3.76 21.60 23.29
CA TYR A 261 -4.98 20.98 22.78
C TYR A 261 -4.87 19.45 22.73
N LEU A 262 -3.77 18.92 22.18
CA LEU A 262 -3.52 17.49 22.08
C LEU A 262 -3.45 16.82 23.46
N LEU A 263 -2.77 17.45 24.43
CA LEU A 263 -2.68 16.94 25.80
C LEU A 263 -4.07 16.86 26.47
N PHE A 264 -4.92 17.86 26.24
CA PHE A 264 -6.30 17.87 26.74
C PHE A 264 -7.19 16.82 26.03
N ALA A 265 -7.18 16.80 24.69
CA ALA A 265 -8.00 15.93 23.87
C ALA A 265 -7.70 14.42 24.06
N ARG A 266 -6.45 14.07 24.39
CA ARG A 266 -6.04 12.68 24.64
C ARG A 266 -6.67 12.05 25.88
N GLN A 267 -7.19 12.86 26.81
CA GLN A 267 -7.80 12.35 28.04
C GLN A 267 -9.23 11.83 27.86
N PHE A 268 -9.89 12.17 26.75
CA PHE A 268 -11.23 11.67 26.47
C PHE A 268 -11.19 10.16 26.13
N LYS A 269 -12.24 9.45 26.53
CA LYS A 269 -12.42 8.02 26.24
C LYS A 269 -13.75 7.83 25.48
N PRO A 270 -13.80 8.18 24.18
CA PRO A 270 -15.04 8.16 23.42
C PRO A 270 -15.67 6.77 23.38
N LYS A 271 -16.99 6.69 23.52
CA LYS A 271 -17.75 5.45 23.44
C LYS A 271 -18.37 5.28 22.06
N ILE A 272 -18.45 4.05 21.58
CA ILE A 272 -19.08 3.75 20.29
C ILE A 272 -20.60 3.67 20.50
N SER A 273 -21.36 4.52 19.81
CA SER A 273 -22.83 4.45 19.82
C SER A 273 -23.32 3.23 19.03
N LYS A 274 -24.55 2.75 19.30
CA LYS A 274 -25.09 1.56 18.63
C LYS A 274 -25.20 1.75 17.11
N GLU A 275 -25.58 2.95 16.68
CA GLU A 275 -25.62 3.32 15.26
C GLU A 275 -24.24 3.25 14.59
N SER A 276 -23.20 3.73 15.28
CA SER A 276 -21.81 3.67 14.79
C SER A 276 -21.28 2.23 14.78
N GLU A 277 -21.67 1.40 15.75
CA GLU A 277 -21.32 -0.03 15.80
C GLU A 277 -21.85 -0.75 14.56
N ASP A 278 -23.15 -0.60 14.27
CA ASP A 278 -23.78 -1.23 13.11
C ASP A 278 -23.18 -0.70 11.80
N PHE A 279 -22.85 0.60 11.75
CA PHE A 279 -22.19 1.21 10.60
C PHE A 279 -20.76 0.69 10.38
N ILE A 280 -19.97 0.48 11.44
CA ILE A 280 -18.62 -0.12 11.37
C ILE A 280 -18.70 -1.54 10.78
N VAL A 281 -19.65 -2.35 11.24
CA VAL A 281 -19.85 -3.71 10.73
C VAL A 281 -20.23 -3.70 9.25
N GLU A 282 -21.11 -2.80 8.85
CA GLU A 282 -21.48 -2.62 7.44
C GLU A 282 -20.29 -2.21 6.57
N GLN A 283 -19.48 -1.24 7.02
CA GLN A 283 -18.29 -0.81 6.27
C GLN A 283 -17.25 -1.94 6.17
N TYR A 284 -17.07 -2.74 7.22
CA TYR A 284 -16.17 -3.89 7.18
C TYR A 284 -16.64 -4.96 6.20
N LYS A 285 -17.95 -5.24 6.14
CA LYS A 285 -18.53 -6.15 5.15
C LYS A 285 -18.25 -5.67 3.72
N ARG A 286 -18.49 -4.39 3.44
CA ARG A 286 -18.19 -3.76 2.14
C ARG A 286 -16.70 -3.83 1.79
N LEU A 287 -15.84 -3.59 2.79
CA LEU A 287 -14.39 -3.65 2.63
C LEU A 287 -13.93 -5.06 2.20
N ARG A 288 -14.45 -6.11 2.86
CA ARG A 288 -14.14 -7.50 2.56
C ARG A 288 -14.69 -7.98 1.22
N GLN A 289 -15.89 -7.54 0.83
CA GLN A 289 -16.46 -7.84 -0.49
C GLN A 289 -15.60 -7.30 -1.62
N ARG A 290 -15.02 -6.11 -1.45
CA ARG A 290 -14.11 -5.53 -2.46
C ARG A 290 -12.83 -6.33 -2.68
N ASP A 291 -12.33 -7.01 -1.64
CA ASP A 291 -11.13 -7.87 -1.72
C ASP A 291 -11.45 -9.26 -2.28
N GLY A 292 -12.71 -9.69 -2.18
CA GLY A 292 -13.17 -11.00 -2.67
C GLY A 292 -13.60 -11.03 -4.13
N SER A 293 -13.81 -9.87 -4.76
CA SER A 293 -14.18 -9.81 -6.18
C SER A 293 -12.91 -9.74 -7.04
N GLY A 294 -12.69 -10.77 -7.86
CA GLY A 294 -11.52 -10.92 -8.75
C GLY A 294 -11.27 -9.78 -9.75
N ILE A 295 -12.18 -8.80 -9.86
CA ILE A 295 -12.07 -7.64 -10.75
C ILE A 295 -10.86 -6.76 -10.40
N THR A 296 -10.51 -6.62 -9.11
CA THR A 296 -9.33 -5.84 -8.71
C THR A 296 -8.58 -6.52 -7.59
N LYS A 297 -7.35 -6.95 -7.86
CA LYS A 297 -6.47 -7.51 -6.83
C LYS A 297 -5.92 -6.38 -5.95
N SER A 298 -6.24 -6.41 -4.67
CA SER A 298 -5.64 -5.50 -3.70
C SER A 298 -4.16 -5.87 -3.47
N SER A 299 -3.34 -4.88 -3.13
CA SER A 299 -1.92 -5.10 -2.84
C SER A 299 -1.66 -5.84 -1.53
N TRP A 300 -2.68 -5.91 -0.67
CA TRP A 300 -2.62 -6.48 0.68
C TRP A 300 -3.98 -7.05 1.10
N ARG A 301 -4.00 -8.34 1.50
CA ARG A 301 -5.22 -9.03 1.95
C ARG A 301 -5.83 -8.37 3.19
N ILE A 302 -7.12 -8.08 3.14
CA ILE A 302 -7.83 -7.40 4.23
C ILE A 302 -8.14 -8.42 5.33
N THR A 303 -7.77 -8.15 6.59
CA THR A 303 -7.99 -9.07 7.73
C THR A 303 -8.79 -8.40 8.85
N VAL A 304 -9.12 -9.14 9.91
CA VAL A 304 -9.81 -8.60 11.11
C VAL A 304 -9.02 -7.47 11.77
N ARG A 305 -7.68 -7.44 11.64
CA ARG A 305 -6.85 -6.35 12.17
C ARG A 305 -7.26 -4.98 11.62
N GLN A 306 -7.71 -4.93 10.37
CA GLN A 306 -8.18 -3.69 9.73
C GLN A 306 -9.48 -3.17 10.36
N LEU A 307 -10.33 -4.06 10.89
CA LEU A 307 -11.51 -3.67 11.67
C LEU A 307 -11.09 -3.01 13.00
N GLU A 308 -10.12 -3.60 13.70
CA GLU A 308 -9.57 -3.03 14.94
C GLU A 308 -8.90 -1.67 14.68
N SER A 309 -8.19 -1.53 13.55
CA SER A 309 -7.61 -0.26 13.09
C SER A 309 -8.69 0.78 12.81
N MET A 310 -9.79 0.40 12.14
CA MET A 310 -10.92 1.30 11.85
C MET A 310 -11.56 1.85 13.13
N ILE A 311 -11.73 0.99 14.15
CA ILE A 311 -12.24 1.41 15.46
C ILE A 311 -11.30 2.43 16.10
N ARG A 312 -9.99 2.13 16.17
CA ARG A 312 -8.99 3.05 16.74
C ARG A 312 -8.91 4.40 16.02
N LEU A 313 -8.98 4.38 14.69
CA LEU A 313 -9.02 5.61 13.86
C LEU A 313 -10.29 6.43 14.14
N SER A 314 -11.43 5.77 14.30
CA SER A 314 -12.71 6.43 14.62
C SER A 314 -12.71 7.05 16.02
N GLU A 315 -12.12 6.36 17.00
CA GLU A 315 -11.91 6.86 18.36
C GLU A 315 -10.94 8.05 18.40
N SER A 316 -9.83 7.96 17.66
CA SER A 316 -8.87 9.06 17.52
C SER A 316 -9.51 10.31 16.88
N MET A 317 -10.34 10.12 15.86
CA MET A 317 -11.12 11.19 15.24
C MET A 317 -12.11 11.84 16.23
N ALA A 318 -12.78 11.03 17.05
CA ALA A 318 -13.69 11.54 18.09
C ALA A 318 -12.94 12.34 19.17
N ARG A 319 -11.74 11.87 19.57
CA ARG A 319 -10.85 12.61 20.48
C ARG A 319 -10.42 13.94 19.93
N MET A 320 -10.07 14.00 18.64
CA MET A 320 -9.69 15.25 17.99
C MET A 320 -10.77 16.33 18.10
N HIS A 321 -12.05 15.96 18.03
CA HIS A 321 -13.19 16.88 18.21
C HIS A 321 -13.62 17.07 19.67
N CYS A 322 -12.86 16.55 20.65
CA CYS A 322 -13.20 16.53 22.07
C CYS A 322 -14.61 15.96 22.34
N CYS A 323 -15.03 14.94 21.59
CA CYS A 323 -16.34 14.31 21.72
C CYS A 323 -16.25 13.02 22.56
N ASP A 324 -17.22 12.82 23.47
CA ASP A 324 -17.31 11.62 24.30
C ASP A 324 -17.95 10.41 23.59
N GLU A 325 -18.41 10.58 22.36
CA GLU A 325 -19.02 9.52 21.56
C GLU A 325 -18.48 9.49 20.12
N VAL A 326 -18.37 8.28 19.57
CA VAL A 326 -18.05 8.06 18.17
C VAL A 326 -19.35 8.15 17.37
N GLN A 327 -19.43 9.17 16.52
CA GLN A 327 -20.55 9.36 15.59
C GLN A 327 -20.27 8.71 14.23
N PRO A 328 -21.31 8.38 13.44
CA PRO A 328 -21.12 7.80 12.10
C PRO A 328 -20.26 8.66 11.16
N LYS A 329 -20.21 9.98 11.38
CA LYS A 329 -19.34 10.90 10.64
C LYS A 329 -17.85 10.56 10.82
N HIS A 330 -17.44 10.24 12.05
CA HIS A 330 -16.06 9.87 12.36
C HIS A 330 -15.69 8.55 11.67
N VAL A 331 -16.60 7.58 11.71
CA VAL A 331 -16.40 6.27 11.06
C VAL A 331 -16.30 6.39 9.55
N LYS A 332 -17.15 7.23 8.91
CA LYS A 332 -17.09 7.48 7.46
C LYS A 332 -15.73 8.03 7.04
N GLU A 333 -15.18 8.98 7.78
CA GLU A 333 -13.88 9.57 7.48
C GLU A 333 -12.72 8.59 7.75
N ALA A 334 -12.77 7.85 8.87
CA ALA A 334 -11.81 6.79 9.16
C ALA A 334 -11.80 5.71 8.06
N PHE A 335 -12.98 5.29 7.58
CA PHE A 335 -13.12 4.35 6.47
C PHE A 335 -12.60 4.93 5.15
N ARG A 336 -12.85 6.22 4.86
CA ARG A 336 -12.31 6.91 3.68
C ARG A 336 -10.78 6.88 3.69
N LEU A 337 -10.16 7.20 4.82
CA LEU A 337 -8.71 7.21 4.97
C LEU A 337 -8.12 5.80 4.85
N LEU A 338 -8.73 4.81 5.50
CA LEU A 338 -8.31 3.40 5.42
C LEU A 338 -8.42 2.86 3.98
N ASN A 339 -9.46 3.25 3.25
CA ASN A 339 -9.61 2.87 1.85
C ASN A 339 -8.52 3.45 0.95
N LYS A 340 -8.12 4.70 1.19
CA LYS A 340 -7.02 5.33 0.43
C LYS A 340 -5.65 4.71 0.75
N SER A 341 -5.50 4.14 1.94
CA SER A 341 -4.30 3.39 2.31
C SER A 341 -4.15 2.08 1.50
N ILE A 342 -5.28 1.45 1.13
CA ILE A 342 -5.27 0.19 0.36
C ILE A 342 -5.17 0.51 -1.13
N ILE A 343 -3.93 0.57 -1.64
CA ILE A 343 -3.69 0.77 -3.07
C ILE A 343 -3.98 -0.51 -3.85
N ARG A 344 -4.63 -0.35 -5.00
CA ARG A 344 -4.90 -1.41 -5.97
C ARG A 344 -3.62 -1.74 -6.73
N VAL A 345 -3.35 -3.02 -6.95
CA VAL A 345 -2.27 -3.42 -7.85
C VAL A 345 -2.75 -3.13 -9.27
N GLU A 346 -2.05 -2.27 -9.99
CA GLU A 346 -2.32 -2.02 -11.39
C GLU A 346 -1.77 -3.20 -12.17
N THR A 347 -2.63 -4.03 -12.76
CA THR A 347 -2.10 -5.10 -13.61
C THR A 347 -1.73 -4.46 -14.94
N PRO A 348 -0.48 -4.63 -15.44
CA PRO A 348 -0.06 -4.00 -16.69
C PRO A 348 -0.99 -4.44 -17.83
N ASP A 349 -1.12 -3.58 -18.84
CA ASP A 349 -1.88 -3.91 -20.05
C ASP A 349 -1.38 -5.25 -20.60
N VAL A 350 -2.33 -6.10 -20.95
CA VAL A 350 -2.06 -7.37 -21.59
C VAL A 350 -1.50 -7.07 -22.98
N ASN A 351 -0.20 -7.26 -23.13
CA ASN A 351 0.45 -7.15 -24.43
C ASN A 351 0.18 -8.46 -25.19
N LEU A 352 -0.72 -8.41 -26.16
CA LEU A 352 -1.17 -9.57 -26.94
C LEU A 352 -0.10 -10.01 -27.98
N ASP A 353 1.03 -9.30 -28.06
CA ASP A 353 2.07 -9.49 -29.07
C ASP A 353 3.37 -10.13 -28.56
N GLN A 354 3.47 -10.53 -27.28
CA GLN A 354 4.67 -11.19 -26.75
C GLN A 354 5.05 -12.49 -27.50
N GLU A 355 4.18 -12.96 -28.39
CA GLU A 355 4.36 -14.15 -29.21
C GLU A 355 5.29 -13.97 -30.43
N GLU A 356 5.47 -12.77 -31.00
CA GLU A 356 6.38 -12.60 -32.15
C GLU A 356 7.88 -12.63 -31.70
N GLU A 357 8.22 -12.18 -30.49
CA GLU A 357 9.62 -12.10 -30.05
C GLU A 357 10.21 -13.46 -29.61
N ILE A 358 9.42 -14.32 -28.94
CA ILE A 358 9.93 -15.61 -28.43
C ILE A 358 10.07 -16.66 -29.56
N GLN A 359 9.24 -16.58 -30.61
CA GLN A 359 9.37 -17.44 -31.79
C GLN A 359 10.55 -17.04 -32.69
N MET A 360 10.95 -15.76 -32.70
CA MET A 360 12.16 -15.34 -33.41
C MET A 360 13.45 -15.77 -32.69
N GLU A 361 13.46 -15.81 -31.35
CA GLU A 361 14.64 -16.28 -30.59
C GLU A 361 14.80 -17.81 -30.55
N THR A 362 13.75 -18.58 -30.88
CA THR A 362 13.80 -20.05 -30.87
C THR A 362 14.10 -20.69 -32.23
N ASP A 363 14.00 -19.94 -33.33
CA ASP A 363 14.34 -20.42 -34.68
C ASP A 363 15.82 -20.16 -35.07
N GLU A 364 16.57 -19.39 -34.27
CA GLU A 364 18.03 -19.34 -34.34
C GLU A 364 18.66 -20.53 -33.58
N GLY A 365 18.49 -21.72 -34.14
CA GLY A 365 19.13 -22.95 -33.65
C GLY A 365 20.66 -22.87 -33.65
N PRO A 366 21.35 -23.58 -32.73
CA PRO A 366 22.79 -23.42 -32.49
C PRO A 366 23.62 -24.05 -33.62
N GLY A 367 23.99 -23.25 -34.61
CA GLY A 367 24.79 -23.69 -35.76
C GLY A 367 25.90 -22.72 -36.12
N GLY A 368 27.14 -23.00 -35.69
CA GLY A 368 28.31 -22.33 -36.27
C GLY A 368 29.52 -22.14 -35.36
N ILE A 369 30.13 -23.24 -34.94
CA ILE A 369 31.53 -23.24 -34.47
C ILE A 369 32.42 -22.79 -35.63
N ASN A 370 33.18 -21.69 -35.49
CA ASN A 370 34.59 -21.58 -35.91
C ASN A 370 35.17 -20.15 -35.77
N GLY A 371 36.29 -20.05 -35.04
CA GLY A 371 37.45 -19.27 -35.49
C GLY A 371 37.75 -17.93 -34.81
N HIS A 372 38.49 -17.99 -33.70
CA HIS A 372 39.29 -16.89 -33.14
C HIS A 372 40.22 -16.22 -34.18
N ALA A 373 40.35 -14.89 -34.18
CA ALA A 373 41.61 -14.14 -33.98
C ALA A 373 41.47 -12.61 -34.17
N ASP A 374 41.54 -11.89 -33.06
CA ASP A 374 42.21 -10.60 -32.79
C ASP A 374 42.29 -9.43 -33.79
N SER A 375 41.71 -8.30 -33.33
CA SER A 375 42.33 -6.95 -33.21
C SER A 375 42.31 -5.98 -34.45
N PRO A 376 42.40 -4.64 -34.26
CA PRO A 376 41.24 -3.74 -34.30
C PRO A 376 41.35 -2.62 -35.39
N ALA A 377 40.24 -1.88 -35.58
CA ALA A 377 40.08 -0.72 -36.49
C ALA A 377 41.21 0.34 -36.35
N PRO A 378 41.49 1.25 -37.33
CA PRO A 378 40.58 2.39 -37.59
C PRO A 378 40.66 3.11 -38.98
N VAL A 379 39.79 4.13 -39.13
CA VAL A 379 39.89 5.39 -39.96
C VAL A 379 39.49 5.40 -41.45
N ASN A 380 38.31 6.03 -41.68
CA ASN A 380 37.89 6.97 -42.73
C ASN A 380 38.62 7.02 -44.10
N GLY A 381 37.82 6.87 -45.17
CA GLY A 381 38.20 7.23 -46.54
C GLY A 381 37.05 7.18 -47.55
N PHE A 382 36.23 8.23 -47.55
CA PHE A 382 35.55 8.90 -48.68
C PHE A 382 35.18 8.15 -49.99
N ASN A 383 33.88 8.24 -50.32
CA ASN A 383 33.22 8.27 -51.64
C ASN A 383 33.30 7.06 -52.59
N GLY A 384 32.18 6.33 -52.65
CA GLY A 384 31.74 5.56 -53.81
C GLY A 384 30.21 5.48 -53.83
N SER A 385 29.59 6.18 -54.77
CA SER A 385 28.15 6.15 -55.05
C SER A 385 27.70 4.75 -55.47
N GLY A 386 26.80 4.15 -54.69
CA GLY A 386 26.07 2.94 -55.01
C GLY A 386 24.68 3.04 -54.41
N GLU A 387 23.68 3.13 -55.28
CA GLU A 387 22.26 3.02 -54.95
C GLU A 387 22.00 1.65 -54.35
N ASP A 388 21.55 1.57 -53.11
CA ASP A 388 20.81 0.40 -52.62
C ASP A 388 19.85 0.80 -51.51
N ALA A 389 18.61 0.36 -51.70
CA ALA A 389 17.42 0.78 -51.00
C ALA A 389 17.41 0.31 -49.54
N SER A 390 17.46 1.26 -48.60
CA SER A 390 17.03 1.03 -47.22
C SER A 390 15.50 1.11 -47.17
N GLN A 391 14.85 -0.05 -47.14
CA GLN A 391 13.46 -0.16 -46.69
C GLN A 391 13.41 0.20 -45.20
N GLU A 392 12.85 1.37 -44.88
CA GLU A 392 12.45 1.73 -43.52
C GLU A 392 11.33 0.78 -43.09
N THR A 393 11.64 -0.12 -42.14
CA THR A 393 10.64 -0.95 -41.46
C THR A 393 9.82 -0.06 -40.52
N VAL A 394 8.59 0.25 -40.92
CA VAL A 394 7.59 0.91 -40.08
C VAL A 394 7.28 -0.01 -38.88
N PRO A 395 7.35 0.48 -37.62
CA PRO A 395 7.05 -0.35 -36.46
C PRO A 395 5.58 -0.79 -36.48
N LYS A 396 5.32 -2.10 -36.45
CA LYS A 396 3.96 -2.65 -36.30
C LYS A 396 3.36 -2.12 -34.98
N PRO A 397 2.10 -1.64 -34.96
CA PRO A 397 1.46 -1.18 -33.75
C PRO A 397 1.22 -2.36 -32.80
N SER A 398 1.85 -2.34 -31.63
CA SER A 398 1.68 -3.39 -30.62
C SER A 398 0.23 -3.43 -30.10
N LEU A 399 -0.48 -4.54 -30.22
CA LEU A 399 -1.83 -4.73 -29.69
C LEU A 399 -1.78 -4.89 -28.16
N ARG A 400 -2.10 -3.80 -27.45
CA ARG A 400 -2.22 -3.77 -25.98
C ARG A 400 -3.69 -3.68 -25.58
N LEU A 401 -4.12 -4.54 -24.67
CA LEU A 401 -5.47 -4.54 -24.09
C LEU A 401 -5.39 -4.25 -22.59
N ALA A 402 -6.18 -3.31 -22.08
CA ALA A 402 -6.22 -3.04 -20.65
C ALA A 402 -6.66 -4.30 -19.88
N PHE A 403 -6.02 -4.63 -18.75
CA PHE A 403 -6.36 -5.85 -18.01
C PHE A 403 -7.83 -5.89 -17.54
N ALA A 404 -8.41 -4.74 -17.20
CA ALA A 404 -9.82 -4.64 -16.86
C ALA A 404 -10.74 -4.98 -18.04
N GLU A 405 -10.32 -4.65 -19.26
CA GLU A 405 -11.01 -5.03 -20.49
C GLU A 405 -10.82 -6.52 -20.73
N TYR A 406 -9.59 -7.04 -20.66
CA TYR A 406 -9.30 -8.48 -20.71
C TYR A 406 -10.17 -9.32 -19.77
N CYS A 407 -10.30 -8.92 -18.51
CA CYS A 407 -11.15 -9.59 -17.54
C CYS A 407 -12.63 -9.53 -17.92
N ARG A 408 -13.10 -8.40 -18.46
CA ARG A 408 -14.48 -8.27 -18.93
C ARG A 408 -14.76 -9.22 -20.09
N ILE A 409 -13.87 -9.26 -21.09
CA ILE A 409 -13.98 -10.17 -22.24
C ILE A 409 -13.96 -11.63 -21.76
N SER A 410 -13.00 -11.97 -20.89
CA SER A 410 -12.88 -13.32 -20.30
C SER A 410 -14.14 -13.73 -19.56
N ASN A 411 -14.68 -12.87 -18.69
CA ASN A 411 -15.90 -13.16 -17.95
C ASN A 411 -17.11 -13.35 -18.88
N LEU A 412 -17.27 -12.51 -19.91
CA LEU A 412 -18.35 -12.65 -20.90
C LEU A 412 -18.25 -13.97 -21.66
N ILE A 413 -17.04 -14.35 -22.10
CA ILE A 413 -16.79 -15.62 -22.78
C ILE A 413 -17.14 -16.80 -21.87
N VAL A 414 -16.68 -16.79 -20.61
CA VAL A 414 -16.95 -17.88 -19.66
C VAL A 414 -18.44 -17.97 -19.32
N LEU A 415 -19.12 -16.84 -19.10
CA LEU A 415 -20.56 -16.79 -18.87
C LEU A 415 -21.35 -17.36 -20.06
N HIS A 416 -20.95 -17.02 -21.29
CA HIS A 416 -21.61 -17.52 -22.47
C HIS A 416 -21.41 -19.02 -22.67
N LEU A 417 -20.16 -19.51 -22.52
CA LEU A 417 -19.87 -20.94 -22.64
C LEU A 417 -20.60 -21.75 -21.57
N ARG A 418 -20.66 -21.28 -20.31
CA ARG A 418 -21.46 -21.95 -19.26
C ARG A 418 -22.96 -21.94 -19.58
N LYS A 419 -23.48 -20.83 -20.09
CA LYS A 419 -24.90 -20.73 -20.46
C LYS A 419 -25.24 -21.70 -21.59
N MET A 420 -24.36 -21.85 -22.59
CA MET A 420 -24.56 -22.81 -23.68
C MET A 420 -24.45 -24.26 -23.18
N GLU A 421 -23.53 -24.54 -22.25
CA GLU A 421 -23.40 -25.85 -21.59
C GLU A 421 -24.66 -26.21 -20.76
N GLU A 422 -25.37 -25.22 -20.21
CA GLU A 422 -26.66 -25.42 -19.51
C GLU A 422 -27.87 -25.55 -20.46
N GLU A 423 -27.86 -24.89 -21.63
CA GLU A 423 -29.01 -24.86 -22.56
C GLU A 423 -29.00 -26.01 -23.57
N GLU A 424 -27.83 -26.49 -23.99
CA GLU A 424 -27.68 -27.57 -24.98
C GLU A 424 -26.73 -28.66 -24.44
N ASP A 425 -27.29 -29.76 -23.95
CA ASP A 425 -26.59 -30.89 -23.28
C ASP A 425 -25.35 -31.47 -24.01
N GLU A 426 -25.07 -31.12 -25.28
CA GLU A 426 -24.01 -31.77 -26.08
C GLU A 426 -23.25 -30.88 -27.10
N SER A 427 -23.46 -29.56 -27.15
CA SER A 427 -22.80 -28.71 -28.17
C SER A 427 -21.63 -27.89 -27.61
N ALA A 428 -20.41 -28.44 -27.70
CA ALA A 428 -19.22 -27.62 -27.55
C ALA A 428 -19.15 -26.58 -28.67
N LEU A 429 -18.84 -25.31 -28.35
CA LEU A 429 -18.67 -24.26 -29.37
C LEU A 429 -17.31 -24.39 -30.04
N LYS A 430 -17.28 -24.20 -31.36
CA LYS A 430 -16.03 -24.03 -32.10
C LYS A 430 -15.40 -22.68 -31.78
N ARG A 431 -14.07 -22.60 -31.81
CA ARG A 431 -13.31 -21.36 -31.63
C ARG A 431 -13.83 -20.23 -32.52
N SER A 432 -14.07 -20.51 -33.80
CA SER A 432 -14.59 -19.53 -34.77
C SER A 432 -15.99 -19.02 -34.42
N GLU A 433 -16.84 -19.88 -33.86
CA GLU A 433 -18.20 -19.54 -33.49
C GLU A 433 -18.23 -18.64 -32.26
N LEU A 434 -17.37 -18.91 -31.28
CA LEU A 434 -17.20 -18.08 -30.08
C LEU A 434 -16.74 -16.66 -30.43
N VAL A 435 -15.75 -16.53 -31.33
CA VAL A 435 -15.26 -15.22 -31.79
C VAL A 435 -16.38 -14.45 -32.51
N ASN A 436 -17.14 -15.12 -33.38
CA ASN A 436 -18.25 -14.51 -34.10
C ASN A 436 -19.41 -14.12 -33.17
N TRP A 437 -19.69 -14.90 -32.13
CA TRP A 437 -20.70 -14.56 -31.13
C TRP A 437 -20.35 -13.26 -30.41
N TYR A 438 -19.12 -13.12 -29.92
CA TYR A 438 -18.68 -11.92 -29.21
C TYR A 438 -18.71 -10.69 -30.13
N LEU A 439 -18.32 -10.84 -31.40
CA LEU A 439 -18.42 -9.76 -32.39
C LEU A 439 -19.86 -9.31 -32.64
N LYS A 440 -20.85 -10.22 -32.59
CA LYS A 440 -22.28 -9.88 -32.70
C LYS A 440 -22.80 -9.15 -31.47
N GLU A 441 -22.34 -9.52 -30.27
CA GLU A 441 -22.77 -8.85 -29.04
C GLU A 441 -22.30 -7.40 -28.99
N ILE A 442 -21.12 -7.12 -29.56
CA ILE A 442 -20.51 -5.77 -29.59
C ILE A 442 -20.79 -5.03 -30.91
N GLU A 443 -21.59 -5.60 -31.82
CA GLU A 443 -21.87 -5.02 -33.14
C GLU A 443 -22.41 -3.58 -33.05
N SER A 444 -23.17 -3.25 -31.99
CA SER A 444 -23.68 -1.90 -31.75
C SER A 444 -22.61 -0.86 -31.37
N GLU A 445 -21.41 -1.29 -31.00
CA GLU A 445 -20.28 -0.42 -30.63
C GLU A 445 -19.22 -0.32 -31.72
N ILE A 446 -19.45 -0.91 -32.91
CA ILE A 446 -18.48 -0.93 -34.00
C ILE A 446 -18.97 0.01 -35.10
N ASP A 447 -18.30 1.15 -35.26
CA ASP A 447 -18.69 2.16 -36.25
C ASP A 447 -17.96 2.01 -37.61
N SER A 448 -16.88 1.23 -37.66
CA SER A 448 -16.00 1.09 -38.82
C SER A 448 -15.57 -0.35 -39.09
N GLU A 449 -15.39 -0.70 -40.37
CA GLU A 449 -14.84 -2.00 -40.80
C GLU A 449 -13.43 -2.24 -40.25
N GLU A 450 -12.61 -1.18 -40.13
CA GLU A 450 -11.28 -1.27 -39.54
C GLU A 450 -11.34 -1.63 -38.05
N GLU A 451 -12.33 -1.09 -37.32
CA GLU A 451 -12.53 -1.39 -35.90
C GLU A 451 -12.98 -2.85 -35.71
N LEU A 452 -13.84 -3.35 -36.60
CA LEU A 452 -14.26 -4.75 -36.61
C LEU A 452 -13.06 -5.70 -36.77
N ILE A 453 -12.17 -5.42 -37.72
CA ILE A 453 -10.97 -6.23 -37.97
C ILE A 453 -10.04 -6.19 -36.76
N ASN A 454 -9.85 -5.02 -36.15
CA ASN A 454 -9.01 -4.86 -34.97
C ASN A 454 -9.60 -5.59 -33.76
N LYS A 455 -10.90 -5.45 -33.48
CA LYS A 455 -11.57 -6.19 -32.39
C LYS A 455 -11.50 -7.70 -32.63
N LYS A 456 -11.73 -8.17 -33.85
CA LYS A 456 -11.59 -9.59 -34.21
C LYS A 456 -10.20 -10.13 -33.86
N ARG A 457 -9.13 -9.41 -34.26
CA ARG A 457 -7.74 -9.77 -33.91
C ARG A 457 -7.50 -9.82 -32.40
N ILE A 458 -8.03 -8.84 -31.66
CA ILE A 458 -7.91 -8.80 -30.20
C ILE A 458 -8.57 -10.04 -29.59
N ILE A 459 -9.80 -10.37 -29.99
CA ILE A 459 -10.55 -11.50 -29.43
C ILE A 459 -9.86 -12.83 -29.76
N GLU A 460 -9.39 -13.02 -30.99
CA GLU A 460 -8.66 -14.23 -31.38
C GLU A 460 -7.42 -14.46 -30.51
N LYS A 461 -6.68 -13.39 -30.19
CA LYS A 461 -5.54 -13.44 -29.28
C LYS A 461 -5.95 -13.64 -27.82
N VAL A 462 -7.06 -13.04 -27.37
CA VAL A 462 -7.60 -13.27 -26.02
C VAL A 462 -8.02 -14.73 -25.85
N VAL A 463 -8.70 -15.33 -26.83
CA VAL A 463 -9.10 -16.74 -26.79
C VAL A 463 -7.87 -17.65 -26.77
N HIS A 464 -6.85 -17.37 -27.60
CA HIS A 464 -5.55 -18.07 -27.55
C HIS A 464 -4.91 -17.99 -26.16
N ARG A 465 -4.97 -16.81 -25.53
CA ARG A 465 -4.41 -16.62 -24.20
C ARG A 465 -5.15 -17.39 -23.12
N LEU A 466 -6.49 -17.42 -23.20
CA LEU A 466 -7.35 -18.15 -22.28
C LEU A 466 -7.18 -19.67 -22.39
N THR A 467 -6.82 -20.20 -23.57
CA THR A 467 -6.55 -21.64 -23.77
C THR A 467 -5.16 -22.04 -23.28
N HIS A 468 -4.11 -21.36 -23.74
CA HIS A 468 -2.74 -21.84 -23.56
C HIS A 468 -2.04 -21.33 -22.28
N TYR A 469 -2.40 -20.14 -21.78
CA TYR A 469 -1.68 -19.52 -20.65
C TYR A 469 -2.51 -19.51 -19.37
N ASP A 470 -3.74 -19.00 -19.43
CA ASP A 470 -4.58 -18.87 -18.24
C ASP A 470 -5.32 -20.19 -17.90
N HIS A 471 -5.33 -21.16 -18.83
CA HIS A 471 -6.01 -22.46 -18.72
C HIS A 471 -7.48 -22.36 -18.27
N VAL A 472 -8.13 -21.27 -18.65
CA VAL A 472 -9.56 -21.03 -18.41
C VAL A 472 -10.40 -21.84 -19.39
N LEU A 473 -9.90 -21.97 -20.63
CA LEU A 473 -10.51 -22.75 -21.70
C LEU A 473 -9.66 -23.99 -22.00
N ILE A 474 -10.33 -25.08 -22.33
CA ILE A 474 -9.71 -26.33 -22.76
C ILE A 474 -10.12 -26.59 -24.20
N GLU A 475 -9.14 -26.86 -25.06
CA GLU A 475 -9.37 -27.33 -26.42
C GLU A 475 -9.66 -28.83 -26.41
N LEU A 476 -10.87 -29.21 -26.83
CA LEU A 476 -11.26 -30.58 -27.11
C LEU A 476 -10.91 -30.90 -28.57
N THR A 477 -9.90 -31.75 -28.77
CA THR A 477 -9.67 -32.38 -30.07
C THR A 477 -10.63 -33.55 -30.25
N GLN A 478 -11.01 -33.89 -31.49
CA GLN A 478 -11.94 -35.00 -31.79
C GLN A 478 -11.45 -36.39 -31.30
N ALA A 479 -10.21 -36.49 -30.82
CA ALA A 479 -9.66 -37.67 -30.17
C ALA A 479 -9.49 -37.40 -28.67
N GLY A 480 -10.42 -37.92 -27.84
CA GLY A 480 -10.46 -37.68 -26.40
C GLY A 480 -9.12 -37.83 -25.67
N LEU A 481 -8.92 -36.95 -24.67
CA LEU A 481 -7.94 -37.01 -23.57
C LEU A 481 -6.64 -37.77 -23.89
N LYS A 482 -5.79 -37.22 -24.77
CA LYS A 482 -4.38 -37.62 -24.81
C LYS A 482 -3.64 -36.98 -23.64
N GLY A 483 -3.48 -37.76 -22.58
CA GLY A 483 -2.41 -37.57 -21.62
C GLY A 483 -1.05 -37.63 -22.32
N SER A 484 -0.22 -36.63 -22.07
CA SER A 484 1.25 -36.61 -22.16
C SER A 484 1.89 -37.83 -22.84
N SER A 485 1.99 -37.80 -24.18
CA SER A 485 2.98 -38.60 -24.89
C SER A 485 3.28 -37.94 -26.24
N GLU A 486 4.51 -37.48 -26.38
CA GLU A 486 5.11 -36.86 -27.55
C GLU A 486 4.81 -37.66 -28.83
N GLY A 487 4.14 -37.04 -29.81
CA GLY A 487 3.87 -37.69 -31.09
C GLY A 487 2.80 -36.99 -31.92
N SER A 488 3.28 -36.20 -32.90
CA SER A 488 2.58 -35.56 -34.03
C SER A 488 1.45 -34.58 -33.67
N GLU A 489 1.77 -33.30 -33.63
CA GLU A 489 0.83 -32.18 -33.64
C GLU A 489 0.21 -32.04 -35.05
N SER A 490 -0.98 -32.59 -35.25
CA SER A 490 -1.87 -32.09 -36.29
C SER A 490 -2.71 -30.98 -35.66
N TYR A 491 -2.37 -29.71 -35.93
CA TYR A 491 -3.18 -28.56 -35.54
C TYR A 491 -4.55 -28.67 -36.23
N GLU A 492 -5.62 -29.02 -35.51
CA GLU A 492 -6.98 -28.81 -36.00
C GLU A 492 -7.21 -27.29 -36.07
N GLU A 493 -7.53 -26.75 -37.25
CA GLU A 493 -7.64 -25.30 -37.47
C GLU A 493 -8.76 -24.62 -36.65
N ASP A 494 -9.70 -25.37 -36.08
CA ASP A 494 -10.87 -24.85 -35.37
C ASP A 494 -11.33 -25.83 -34.26
N PRO A 495 -10.60 -25.91 -33.12
CA PRO A 495 -10.92 -26.82 -32.03
C PRO A 495 -12.20 -26.41 -31.28
N TYR A 496 -12.82 -27.38 -30.61
CA TYR A 496 -13.94 -27.14 -29.71
C TYR A 496 -13.43 -26.61 -28.36
N LEU A 497 -14.06 -25.58 -27.81
CA LEU A 497 -13.67 -24.94 -26.56
C LEU A 497 -14.66 -25.26 -25.45
N VAL A 498 -14.15 -25.69 -24.29
CA VAL A 498 -14.95 -25.92 -23.08
C VAL A 498 -14.30 -25.20 -21.89
N VAL A 499 -15.12 -24.70 -20.97
CA VAL A 499 -14.62 -24.05 -19.74
C VAL A 499 -13.95 -25.11 -18.87
N ASN A 500 -12.78 -24.80 -18.34
CA ASN A 500 -12.10 -25.69 -17.41
C ASN A 500 -13.03 -25.95 -16.20
N PRO A 501 -13.34 -27.22 -15.86
CA PRO A 501 -14.25 -27.55 -14.75
C PRO A 501 -13.80 -26.98 -13.39
N ASN A 502 -12.50 -26.72 -13.23
CA ASN A 502 -11.94 -26.13 -12.00
C ASN A 502 -12.03 -24.59 -11.98
N TYR A 503 -12.43 -23.96 -13.09
CA TYR A 503 -12.61 -22.52 -13.15
C TYR A 503 -13.97 -22.15 -12.56
N LEU A 504 -13.95 -21.58 -11.36
CA LEU A 504 -15.12 -21.00 -10.71
C LEU A 504 -15.20 -19.52 -11.10
N LEU A 505 -16.29 -19.15 -11.77
CA LEU A 505 -16.73 -17.75 -11.82
C LEU A 505 -16.98 -17.29 -10.38
N GLU A 506 -16.23 -16.28 -9.93
CA GLU A 506 -16.51 -15.59 -8.67
C GLU A 506 -17.64 -14.58 -8.92
N ASP A 507 -18.74 -14.69 -8.16
CA ASP A 507 -19.96 -13.86 -8.26
C ASP A 507 -19.70 -12.34 -8.20
#